data_AF-X1U4N6-F1
#
_entry.id   AF-X1U4N6-F1
#
_cell.length_a   1.000
_cell.length_b   1.000
_cell.length_c   1.000
_cell.angle_alpha   90.00
_cell.angle_beta   90.00
_cell.angle_gamma   90.00
#
_symmetry.space_group_name_H-M   'P 1'
#
loop_
_entity.id
_entity.type
_entity.pdbx_description
1 polymer ?
#
loop_
_entity_poly.entity_id
_entity_poly.type
_entity_poly.pdbx_seq_one_letter_code
_entity_poly.pdbx_strand_id
1 'polypeptide(L)'
;AALCVWLYSCESQVKSLDGSGQLVNRAELQLELDRFMAMAQVRMAALDKQDAFRALIIENSLLLVQGTPFNPVGLITAIAGIYGITHGASKVVRTVKKSQAKRKANNG
;
A
#
# COMPACT_ATOMS: atom_id res chain seq x y z
N ALA A 1 44.81 -11.02 18.30
CA ALA A 1 44.03 -9.77 18.10
C ALA A 1 43.63 -9.56 16.63
N ALA A 2 44.56 -9.60 15.66
CA ALA A 2 44.27 -9.36 14.24
C ALA A 2 43.20 -10.29 13.61
N LEU A 3 43.18 -11.59 13.95
CA LEU A 3 42.19 -12.54 13.47
C LEU A 3 40.75 -12.24 13.94
N CYS A 4 40.59 -11.66 15.14
CA CYS A 4 39.27 -11.32 15.67
C CYS A 4 38.66 -10.11 14.97
N VAL A 5 39.49 -9.14 14.56
CA VAL A 5 39.07 -7.98 13.75
C VAL A 5 38.66 -8.44 12.34
N TRP A 6 39.38 -9.41 11.77
CA TRP A 6 39.07 -9.97 10.47
C TRP A 6 37.74 -10.76 10.45
N LEU A 7 37.48 -11.56 11.48
CA LEU A 7 36.20 -12.27 11.64
C LEU A 7 35.01 -11.34 11.87
N TYR A 8 35.22 -10.20 12.55
CA TYR A 8 34.18 -9.18 12.75
C TYR A 8 33.85 -8.38 11.47
N SER A 9 34.81 -8.28 10.56
CA SER A 9 34.67 -7.48 9.32
C SER A 9 34.03 -8.24 8.16
N CYS A 10 33.88 -9.57 8.26
CA CYS A 10 33.20 -10.37 7.25
C CYS A 10 31.68 -10.31 7.46
N GLU A 11 31.04 -9.31 6.86
CA GLU A 11 29.58 -9.18 6.91
C GLU A 11 28.88 -10.33 6.17
N SER A 12 27.85 -10.91 6.78
CA SER A 12 27.09 -12.01 6.18
C SER A 12 26.22 -11.46 5.05
N GLN A 13 26.53 -11.84 3.81
CA GLN A 13 25.75 -11.46 2.63
C GLN A 13 24.85 -12.60 2.17
N VAL A 14 23.66 -12.27 1.66
CA VAL A 14 22.69 -13.22 1.10
C VAL A 14 22.20 -12.72 -0.25
N LYS A 15 21.60 -13.60 -1.05
CA LYS A 15 21.02 -13.20 -2.35
C LYS A 15 19.84 -12.23 -2.15
N SER A 16 19.79 -11.20 -2.99
CA SER A 16 18.72 -10.20 -3.08
C SER A 16 17.34 -10.83 -3.31
N LEU A 17 16.27 -10.23 -2.77
CA LEU A 17 14.89 -10.63 -3.04
C LEU A 17 14.37 -10.12 -4.40
N ASP A 18 15.03 -9.14 -5.02
CA ASP A 18 14.63 -8.53 -6.30
C ASP A 18 15.00 -9.38 -7.55
N GLY A 19 15.52 -10.60 -7.37
CA GLY A 19 15.87 -11.49 -8.48
C GLY A 19 17.08 -11.05 -9.32
N SER A 20 17.76 -9.96 -8.95
CA SER A 20 18.99 -9.48 -9.59
C SER A 20 20.22 -10.37 -9.33
N GLY A 21 20.10 -11.31 -8.39
CA GLY A 21 21.16 -12.24 -8.02
C GLY A 21 22.33 -11.58 -7.29
N GLN A 22 22.19 -10.31 -6.89
CA GLN A 22 23.21 -9.59 -6.13
C GLN A 22 23.27 -10.09 -4.69
N LEU A 23 24.48 -10.07 -4.12
CA LEU A 23 24.69 -10.35 -2.71
C LEU A 23 24.50 -9.04 -1.94
N VAL A 24 23.53 -9.03 -1.02
CA VAL A 24 23.15 -7.89 -0.20
C VAL A 24 23.43 -8.18 1.26
N ASN A 25 23.82 -7.12 1.97
CA ASN A 25 24.06 -7.18 3.41
C ASN A 25 22.73 -7.16 4.19
N ARG A 26 22.77 -7.44 5.49
CA ARG A 26 21.61 -7.48 6.38
C ARG A 26 20.79 -6.17 6.37
N ALA A 27 21.46 -5.02 6.33
CA ALA A 27 20.78 -3.72 6.30
C ALA A 27 20.04 -3.46 4.98
N GLU A 28 20.66 -3.83 3.85
CA GLU A 28 20.04 -3.70 2.53
C GLU A 28 18.88 -4.68 2.36
N LEU A 29 19.04 -5.92 2.84
CA LEU A 29 17.98 -6.93 2.85
C LEU A 29 16.75 -6.46 3.65
N GLN A 30 16.96 -5.80 4.79
CA GLN A 30 15.86 -5.22 5.57
C GLN A 30 15.11 -4.13 4.80
N LEU A 31 15.85 -3.30 4.06
CA LEU A 31 15.26 -2.25 3.24
C LEU A 31 14.49 -2.81 2.04
N GLU A 32 15.02 -3.86 1.38
CA GLU A 32 14.31 -4.59 0.33
C GLU A 32 13.01 -5.21 0.87
N LEU A 33 13.08 -5.86 2.03
CA LEU A 33 11.92 -6.49 2.66
C LEU A 33 10.84 -5.46 3.00
N ASP A 34 11.21 -4.31 3.58
CA ASP A 34 10.25 -3.24 3.90
C ASP A 34 9.60 -2.68 2.63
N ARG A 35 10.37 -2.50 1.54
CA ARG A 35 9.83 -2.12 0.24
C ARG A 35 8.82 -3.13 -0.31
N PHE A 36 9.12 -4.42 -0.21
CA PHE A 36 8.20 -5.49 -0.66
C PHE A 36 6.94 -5.55 0.19
N MET A 37 7.07 -5.46 1.52
CA MET A 37 5.92 -5.42 2.43
C MET A 37 5.03 -4.19 2.16
N ALA A 38 5.62 -3.01 2.01
CA ALA A 38 4.88 -1.80 1.67
C ALA A 38 4.15 -1.94 0.31
N MET A 39 4.79 -2.51 -0.70
CA MET A 39 4.15 -2.78 -1.99
C MET A 39 3.00 -3.78 -1.86
N ALA A 40 3.20 -4.86 -1.09
CA ALA A 40 2.18 -5.86 -0.83
C ALA A 40 0.97 -5.25 -0.12
N GLN A 41 1.18 -4.41 0.90
CA GLN A 41 0.11 -3.72 1.62
C GLN A 41 -0.72 -2.82 0.71
N VAL A 42 -0.09 -2.07 -0.21
CA VAL A 42 -0.82 -1.24 -1.17
C VAL A 42 -1.68 -2.09 -2.10
N ARG A 43 -1.17 -3.25 -2.56
CA ARG A 43 -1.93 -4.17 -3.41
C ARG A 43 -3.07 -4.86 -2.66
N MET A 44 -2.83 -5.32 -1.43
CA MET A 44 -3.87 -5.89 -0.56
C MET A 44 -4.99 -4.87 -0.32
N ALA A 45 -4.64 -3.63 0.03
CA ALA A 45 -5.62 -2.57 0.20
C ALA A 45 -6.39 -2.20 -1.09
N ALA A 46 -5.89 -2.57 -2.28
CA ALA A 46 -6.62 -2.40 -3.53
C ALA A 46 -7.53 -3.62 -3.82
N LEU A 47 -7.13 -4.81 -3.42
CA LEU A 47 -7.96 -6.02 -3.46
C LEU A 47 -9.14 -5.90 -2.49
N ASP A 48 -8.91 -5.47 -1.23
CA ASP A 48 -9.97 -5.29 -0.23
C ASP A 48 -11.10 -4.37 -0.71
N LYS A 49 -10.76 -3.34 -1.50
CA LYS A 49 -11.74 -2.43 -2.09
C LYS A 49 -12.59 -3.10 -3.17
N GLN A 50 -11.99 -3.98 -3.97
CA GLN A 50 -12.71 -4.74 -4.99
C GLN A 50 -13.65 -5.74 -4.33
N ASP A 51 -13.20 -6.42 -3.28
CA ASP A 51 -14.03 -7.34 -2.53
C ASP A 51 -15.19 -6.62 -1.82
N ALA A 52 -14.95 -5.45 -1.23
CA ALA A 52 -16.01 -4.62 -0.66
C ALA A 52 -17.04 -4.18 -1.71
N PHE A 53 -16.60 -3.76 -2.89
CA PHE A 53 -17.49 -3.40 -3.99
C PHE A 53 -18.31 -4.60 -4.49
N ARG A 54 -17.66 -5.76 -4.64
CA ARG A 54 -18.32 -7.01 -5.04
C ARG A 54 -19.34 -7.47 -4.00
N ALA A 55 -19.02 -7.41 -2.71
CA ALA A 55 -19.92 -7.76 -1.62
C ALA A 55 -21.18 -6.89 -1.64
N LEU A 56 -21.02 -5.57 -1.80
CA LEU A 56 -22.16 -4.64 -1.93
C LEU A 56 -23.06 -5.02 -3.11
N ILE A 57 -22.49 -5.34 -4.28
CA ILE A 57 -23.29 -5.75 -5.44
C ILE A 57 -24.04 -7.05 -5.16
N ILE A 58 -23.37 -8.07 -4.61
CA ILE A 58 -23.97 -9.38 -4.36
C ILE A 58 -25.10 -9.27 -3.34
N GLU A 59 -24.85 -8.62 -2.20
CA GLU A 59 -25.85 -8.44 -1.14
C GLU A 59 -27.10 -7.74 -1.68
N ASN A 60 -26.91 -6.65 -2.42
CA ASN A 60 -28.03 -5.90 -2.98
C ASN A 60 -28.76 -6.66 -4.11
N SER A 61 -28.05 -7.45 -4.91
CA SER A 61 -28.68 -8.32 -5.92
C SER A 61 -29.55 -9.41 -5.29
N LEU A 62 -29.14 -9.94 -4.14
CA LEU A 62 -29.86 -10.98 -3.41
C LEU A 62 -31.14 -10.41 -2.75
N LEU A 63 -31.07 -9.18 -2.25
CA LEU A 63 -32.23 -8.46 -1.70
C LEU A 63 -33.29 -8.14 -2.77
N LEU A 64 -32.87 -7.80 -3.99
CA LEU A 64 -33.76 -7.55 -5.14
C LEU A 64 -34.55 -8.82 -5.54
N VAL A 65 -33.91 -9.98 -5.49
CA VAL A 65 -34.54 -11.28 -5.79
C VAL A 65 -35.48 -11.73 -4.67
N GLN A 66 -35.19 -11.38 -3.41
CA GLN A 66 -36.02 -11.73 -2.25
C GLN A 66 -37.20 -10.78 -1.99
N GLY A 67 -37.42 -9.75 -2.83
CA GLY A 67 -38.58 -8.86 -2.72
C GLY A 67 -38.56 -7.92 -1.50
N THR A 68 -37.39 -7.74 -0.86
CA THR A 68 -37.22 -6.80 0.26
C THR A 68 -37.02 -5.37 -0.25
N PRO A 69 -37.42 -4.34 0.51
CA PRO A 69 -37.33 -2.95 0.06
C PRO A 69 -35.87 -2.54 -0.15
N PHE A 70 -35.47 -2.45 -1.41
CA PHE A 70 -34.17 -1.98 -1.85
C PHE A 70 -34.08 -0.46 -1.69
N ASN A 71 -33.02 0.05 -1.04
CA ASN A 71 -32.72 1.47 -0.94
C ASN A 71 -31.60 1.86 -1.96
N PRO A 72 -31.96 2.22 -3.21
CA PRO A 72 -30.99 2.51 -4.27
C PRO A 72 -30.06 3.69 -3.93
N VAL A 73 -30.55 4.66 -3.16
CA VAL A 73 -29.78 5.86 -2.78
C VAL A 73 -28.63 5.50 -1.84
N GLY A 74 -28.87 4.56 -0.91
CA GLY A 74 -27.83 4.04 -0.02
C GLY A 74 -26.70 3.34 -0.77
N LEU A 75 -27.04 2.53 -1.78
CA LEU A 75 -26.06 1.82 -2.62
C LEU A 75 -25.19 2.79 -3.45
N ILE A 76 -25.81 3.75 -4.14
CA ILE A 76 -25.08 4.75 -4.93
C ILE A 76 -24.16 5.56 -4.03
N THR A 77 -24.62 5.92 -2.83
CA THR A 77 -23.83 6.67 -1.85
C THR A 77 -22.64 5.84 -1.34
N ALA A 78 -22.84 4.55 -1.07
CA ALA A 78 -21.75 3.65 -0.66
C ALA A 78 -20.69 3.49 -1.77
N ILE A 79 -21.13 3.26 -3.01
CA ILE A 79 -20.25 3.16 -4.19
C ILE A 79 -19.50 4.48 -4.42
N ALA A 80 -20.20 5.61 -4.39
CA ALA A 80 -19.63 6.94 -4.52
C ALA A 80 -18.67 7.27 -3.36
N GLY A 81 -18.92 6.77 -2.16
CA GLY A 81 -18.01 6.88 -1.02
C GLY A 81 -16.70 6.13 -1.25
N ILE A 82 -16.76 4.87 -1.68
CA ILE A 82 -15.57 4.08 -1.99
C ILE A 82 -14.76 4.74 -3.12
N TYR A 83 -15.43 5.20 -4.18
CA TYR A 83 -14.78 5.87 -5.32
C TYR A 83 -14.27 7.29 -4.98
N GLY A 84 -15.01 8.05 -4.18
CA GLY A 84 -14.67 9.40 -3.76
C GLY A 84 -13.51 9.45 -2.78
N ILE A 85 -13.45 8.50 -1.83
CA ILE A 85 -12.35 8.37 -0.88
C ILE A 85 -11.04 8.01 -1.61
N THR A 86 -11.12 7.12 -2.59
CA THR A 86 -9.95 6.71 -3.38
C THR A 86 -9.40 7.83 -4.27
N HIS A 87 -10.25 8.55 -4.99
CA HIS A 87 -9.81 9.68 -5.83
C HIS A 87 -9.45 10.94 -5.03
N GLY A 88 -10.19 11.24 -3.95
CA GLY A 88 -9.95 12.40 -3.08
C GLY A 88 -8.63 12.31 -2.31
N ALA A 89 -8.29 11.13 -1.77
CA ALA A 89 -7.05 10.92 -1.02
C ALA A 89 -5.80 11.24 -1.86
N SER A 90 -5.78 10.86 -3.14
CA SER A 90 -4.66 11.13 -4.03
C SER A 90 -4.40 12.63 -4.27
N LYS A 91 -5.47 13.45 -4.36
CA LYS A 91 -5.37 14.91 -4.48
C LYS A 91 -4.88 15.55 -3.19
N VAL A 92 -5.37 15.11 -2.03
CA VAL A 92 -4.93 15.63 -0.73
C VAL A 92 -3.45 15.34 -0.50
N VAL A 93 -2.99 14.11 -0.73
CA VAL A 93 -1.58 13.74 -0.61
C VAL A 93 -0.70 14.56 -1.55
N ARG A 94 -1.15 14.81 -2.79
CA ARG A 94 -0.40 15.64 -3.75
C ARG A 94 -0.30 17.09 -3.31
N THR A 95 -1.35 17.65 -2.73
CA THR A 95 -1.35 19.02 -2.18
C THR A 95 -0.46 19.13 -0.95
N VAL A 96 -0.49 18.14 -0.06
CA VAL A 96 0.40 18.08 1.12
C VAL A 96 1.86 17.98 0.70
N LYS A 97 2.19 17.11 -0.27
CA LYS A 97 3.56 17.00 -0.83
C LYS A 97 4.03 18.31 -1.46
N LYS A 98 3.17 18.99 -2.24
CA LYS A 98 3.49 20.32 -2.80
C LYS A 98 3.72 21.36 -1.70
N SER A 99 2.88 21.37 -0.67
CA SER A 99 3.01 22.29 0.48
C SER A 99 4.31 22.03 1.25
N GLN A 100 4.66 20.77 1.49
CA GLN A 100 5.91 20.39 2.14
C GLN A 100 7.14 20.78 1.30
N ALA A 101 7.12 20.56 -0.01
CA ALA A 101 8.19 20.98 -0.91
C ALA A 101 8.38 22.50 -0.91
N LYS A 102 7.28 23.27 -0.89
CA LYS A 102 7.30 24.74 -0.76
C LYS A 102 7.90 25.19 0.57
N ARG A 103 7.55 24.52 1.69
CA ARG A 103 8.14 24.81 3.01
C ARG A 103 9.64 24.51 3.05
N LYS A 104 10.09 23.43 2.42
CA LYS A 104 11.50 23.05 2.36
C LYS A 104 12.32 24.04 1.50
N ALA A 105 11.75 24.55 0.43
CA ALA A 105 12.39 25.58 -0.41
C ALA A 105 12.49 26.95 0.30
N ASN A 106 11.60 27.24 1.24
CA ASN A 106 11.55 28.52 1.96
C ASN A 106 12.32 28.52 3.31
N ASN A 107 12.86 27.36 3.71
CA ASN A 107 13.73 27.19 4.88
C ASN A 107 15.20 26.94 4.47
N GLY A 108 15.55 27.28 3.23
CA GLY A 108 16.94 27.39 2.76
C GLY A 108 17.45 28.81 2.92
#